data_AF-A0A067NN76-F1
#
_entry.id   AF-A0A067NN76-F1
#
_cell.length_a   1.000
_cell.length_b   1.000
_cell.length_c   1.000
_cell.angle_alpha   90.00
_cell.angle_beta   90.00
_cell.angle_gamma   90.00
#
_symmetry.space_group_name_H-M   'P 1'
#
loop_
_entity.id
_entity.type
_entity.pdbx_description
1 polymer ?
#
loop_
_entity_poly.entity_id
_entity_poly.type
_entity_poly.pdbx_seq_one_letter_code
_entity_poly.pdbx_strand_id
1 'polypeptide(L)'
;MQPSLLLALLGMSIFFKSSEVENGHEGRRRALRLMDEAQSAMHASYNSGWIDEELVQAAWLQATFEACAHPCHSTVRSSSAMVYLDSLIRSLALTKVDAGDPGTSYFEPGAVPHAVAQTLTYTDAPIDRVEGCSCNSYTLATRWPASMEHVPLWAYTPAWDESWDEGQIRRESCRRLCWSAMTLAAGFISYMTAHKYAILFNGECYTRSPTFIGSPSPSPSPKDTIWALHDRLYLLWHSCMRARTITTTSNEQKAQFAISAWMEADSLEQALSRHTCNLERAYIYQGREYLFNIRMYVSHEFSRHIPLVTSGVTASFNKQKAEEWLKHQAAVAQRVMHGLSTVTGHSTNLLYRRPFFVFWFMGQIQRRVHLDHDVLRRHV
;
A
#
# COMPACT_ATOMS: atom_id res chain seq x y z
N MET A 1 -16.15 -8.35 19.96
CA MET A 1 -16.14 -9.20 18.77
C MET A 1 -17.41 -9.05 17.96
N GLN A 2 -17.33 -8.24 16.91
CA GLN A 2 -18.36 -8.05 15.88
C GLN A 2 -18.66 -9.37 15.14
N PRO A 3 -19.93 -9.79 15.02
CA PRO A 3 -20.29 -10.98 14.25
C PRO A 3 -19.87 -10.89 12.77
N SER A 4 -19.95 -9.70 12.20
CA SER A 4 -19.53 -9.42 10.83
C SER A 4 -18.05 -9.71 10.58
N LEU A 5 -17.18 -9.41 11.56
CA LEU A 5 -15.74 -9.66 11.44
C LEU A 5 -15.43 -11.16 11.34
N LEU A 6 -16.07 -11.96 12.19
CA LEU A 6 -15.90 -13.42 12.17
C LEU A 6 -16.35 -14.02 10.83
N LEU A 7 -17.52 -13.62 10.35
CA LEU A 7 -18.08 -14.08 9.07
C LEU A 7 -17.19 -13.67 7.89
N ALA A 8 -16.72 -12.43 7.86
CA ALA A 8 -15.83 -11.93 6.81
C ALA A 8 -14.47 -12.65 6.81
N LEU A 9 -13.88 -12.91 7.99
CA LEU A 9 -12.64 -13.69 8.11
C LEU A 9 -12.81 -15.11 7.59
N LEU A 10 -13.92 -15.78 7.93
CA LEU A 10 -14.21 -17.12 7.45
C LEU A 10 -14.45 -17.14 5.94
N GLY A 11 -15.23 -16.19 5.42
CA GLY A 11 -15.50 -16.03 4.00
C GLY A 11 -14.23 -15.84 3.19
N MET A 12 -13.35 -14.92 3.60
CA MET A 12 -12.07 -14.66 2.96
C MET A 12 -11.13 -15.89 3.03
N SER A 13 -11.07 -16.55 4.18
CA SER A 13 -10.25 -17.75 4.37
C SER A 13 -10.66 -18.90 3.44
N ILE A 14 -11.96 -19.11 3.28
CA ILE A 14 -12.49 -20.10 2.35
C ILE A 14 -12.18 -19.67 0.91
N PHE A 15 -12.39 -18.40 0.58
CA PHE A 15 -12.08 -17.88 -0.76
C PHE A 15 -10.61 -18.11 -1.16
N PHE A 16 -9.66 -17.84 -0.26
CA PHE A 16 -8.23 -18.07 -0.49
C PHE A 16 -7.83 -19.55 -0.65
N LYS A 17 -8.70 -20.48 -0.23
CA LYS A 17 -8.55 -21.94 -0.42
C LYS A 17 -9.45 -22.47 -1.55
N SER A 18 -10.09 -21.61 -2.33
CA SER A 18 -11.05 -22.00 -3.38
C SER A 18 -10.46 -21.95 -4.78
N SER A 19 -9.20 -22.37 -4.89
CA SER A 19 -8.58 -22.68 -6.18
C SER A 19 -9.30 -23.85 -6.85
N GLU A 20 -9.18 -23.98 -8.18
CA GLU A 20 -9.76 -25.13 -8.92
C GLU A 20 -9.26 -26.49 -8.41
N VAL A 21 -8.06 -26.53 -7.83
CA VAL A 21 -7.45 -27.75 -7.30
C VAL A 21 -7.91 -28.06 -5.85
N GLU A 22 -8.42 -27.06 -5.13
CA GLU A 22 -8.88 -27.19 -3.75
C GLU A 22 -10.42 -27.16 -3.70
N ASN A 23 -11.02 -26.14 -3.08
CA ASN A 23 -12.48 -26.10 -2.91
C ASN A 23 -13.26 -25.71 -4.18
N GLY A 24 -12.57 -25.28 -5.24
CA GLY A 24 -13.15 -24.96 -6.55
C GLY A 24 -14.35 -24.01 -6.50
N HIS A 25 -15.30 -24.24 -7.40
CA HIS A 25 -16.52 -23.44 -7.51
C HIS A 25 -17.37 -23.45 -6.22
N GLU A 26 -17.51 -24.60 -5.56
CA GLU A 26 -18.33 -24.73 -4.36
C GLU A 26 -17.76 -23.94 -3.18
N GLY A 27 -16.43 -23.93 -3.03
CA GLY A 27 -15.74 -23.08 -2.06
C GLY A 27 -15.99 -21.60 -2.32
N ARG A 28 -15.92 -21.15 -3.58
CA ARG A 28 -16.22 -19.75 -3.94
C ARG A 28 -17.68 -19.38 -3.65
N ARG A 29 -18.63 -20.28 -3.91
CA ARG A 29 -20.05 -20.08 -3.60
C ARG A 29 -20.30 -20.00 -2.10
N ARG A 30 -19.62 -20.84 -1.31
CA ARG A 30 -19.67 -20.80 0.16
C ARG A 30 -19.07 -19.51 0.70
N ALA A 31 -17.91 -19.08 0.19
CA ALA A 31 -17.32 -17.80 0.55
C ALA A 31 -18.27 -16.64 0.28
N LEU A 32 -18.90 -16.60 -0.90
CA LEU A 32 -19.87 -15.56 -1.25
C LEU A 32 -21.03 -15.48 -0.25
N ARG A 33 -21.63 -16.62 0.11
CA ARG A 33 -22.71 -16.66 1.13
C ARG A 33 -22.27 -16.07 2.47
N LEU A 34 -21.09 -16.44 2.94
CA LEU A 34 -20.54 -15.91 4.19
C LEU A 34 -20.27 -14.40 4.11
N MET A 35 -19.85 -13.89 2.96
CA MET A 35 -19.66 -12.45 2.77
C MET A 35 -21.00 -11.70 2.72
N ASP A 36 -22.04 -12.27 2.11
CA ASP A 36 -23.38 -11.67 2.12
C ASP A 36 -23.98 -11.66 3.56
N GLU A 37 -23.74 -12.72 4.34
CA GLU A 37 -24.10 -12.77 5.77
C GLU A 37 -23.29 -11.75 6.59
N ALA A 38 -21.97 -11.63 6.32
CA ALA A 38 -21.12 -10.63 6.96
C ALA A 38 -21.62 -9.21 6.68
N GLN A 39 -21.98 -8.91 5.43
CA GLN A 39 -22.55 -7.62 5.05
C GLN A 39 -23.87 -7.33 5.77
N SER A 40 -24.75 -8.33 5.88
CA SER A 40 -26.00 -8.20 6.62
C SER A 40 -25.76 -7.89 8.10
N ALA A 41 -24.80 -8.59 8.72
CA ALA A 41 -24.38 -8.34 10.09
C ALA A 41 -23.75 -6.94 10.26
N MET A 42 -22.96 -6.46 9.29
CA MET A 42 -22.40 -5.12 9.31
C MET A 42 -23.48 -4.04 9.31
N HIS A 43 -24.50 -4.19 8.45
CA HIS A 43 -25.61 -3.24 8.40
C HIS A 43 -26.42 -3.25 9.71
N ALA A 44 -26.60 -4.42 10.33
CA ALA A 44 -27.26 -4.52 11.63
C ALA A 44 -26.46 -3.81 12.74
N SER A 45 -25.13 -4.00 12.79
CA SER A 45 -24.25 -3.29 13.73
C SER A 45 -24.29 -1.78 13.50
N TYR A 46 -24.25 -1.34 12.24
CA TYR A 46 -24.34 0.08 11.90
C TYR A 46 -25.67 0.70 12.35
N ASN A 47 -26.79 0.06 12.02
CA ASN A 47 -28.13 0.53 12.34
C ASN A 47 -28.42 0.53 13.86
N SER A 48 -27.80 -0.37 14.61
CA SER A 48 -27.90 -0.40 16.08
C SER A 48 -26.93 0.56 16.78
N GLY A 49 -26.07 1.26 16.02
CA GLY A 49 -25.07 2.17 16.57
C GLY A 49 -23.84 1.47 17.15
N TRP A 50 -23.70 0.16 16.97
CA TRP A 50 -22.51 -0.59 17.38
C TRP A 50 -21.37 -0.42 16.36
N ILE A 51 -20.79 0.78 16.33
CA ILE A 51 -19.70 1.16 15.43
C ILE A 51 -18.39 1.19 16.20
N ASP A 52 -17.52 0.22 15.95
CA ASP A 52 -16.18 0.10 16.53
C ASP A 52 -15.14 -0.29 15.47
N GLU A 53 -13.88 -0.45 15.90
CA GLU A 53 -12.77 -0.80 15.00
C GLU A 53 -12.99 -2.15 14.30
N GLU A 54 -13.53 -3.14 15.01
CA GLU A 54 -13.80 -4.48 14.47
C GLU A 54 -14.82 -4.42 13.31
N LEU A 55 -15.79 -3.49 13.37
CA LEU A 55 -16.73 -3.28 12.26
C LEU A 55 -16.01 -2.73 11.02
N VAL A 56 -15.03 -1.84 11.21
CA VAL A 56 -14.22 -1.30 10.12
C VAL A 56 -13.28 -2.35 9.54
N GLN A 57 -12.71 -3.23 10.37
CA GLN A 57 -11.93 -4.38 9.93
C GLN A 57 -12.78 -5.34 9.07
N ALA A 58 -14.03 -5.60 9.47
CA ALA A 58 -14.98 -6.40 8.69
C ALA A 58 -15.28 -5.73 7.33
N ALA A 59 -15.50 -4.42 7.31
CA ALA A 59 -15.72 -3.67 6.08
C ALA A 59 -14.48 -3.69 5.16
N TRP A 60 -13.27 -3.67 5.72
CA TRP A 60 -12.04 -3.80 4.94
C TRP A 60 -11.91 -5.18 4.30
N LEU A 61 -12.25 -6.24 5.03
CA LEU A 61 -12.30 -7.60 4.47
C LEU A 61 -13.35 -7.73 3.35
N GLN A 62 -14.53 -7.11 3.52
CA GLN A 62 -15.55 -7.06 2.47
C GLN A 62 -15.04 -6.32 1.23
N ALA A 63 -14.48 -5.13 1.39
CA ALA A 63 -13.93 -4.36 0.27
C ALA A 63 -12.82 -5.13 -0.46
N THR A 64 -11.96 -5.82 0.29
CA THR A 64 -10.93 -6.68 -0.28
C THR A 64 -11.53 -7.83 -1.07
N PHE A 65 -12.58 -8.48 -0.54
CA PHE A 65 -13.26 -9.58 -1.22
C PHE A 65 -13.93 -9.11 -2.51
N GLU A 66 -14.66 -7.99 -2.47
CA GLU A 66 -15.33 -7.43 -3.65
C GLU A 66 -14.33 -6.95 -4.70
N ALA A 67 -13.12 -6.55 -4.32
CA ALA A 67 -12.04 -6.25 -5.26
C ALA A 67 -11.47 -7.50 -5.97
N CYS A 68 -11.77 -8.70 -5.48
CA CYS A 68 -11.34 -9.96 -6.09
C CYS A 68 -12.28 -10.40 -7.22
N ALA A 69 -11.77 -11.24 -8.12
CA ALA A 69 -12.58 -11.91 -9.14
C ALA A 69 -13.36 -13.10 -8.53
N HIS A 70 -14.52 -12.82 -7.93
CA HIS A 70 -15.49 -13.83 -7.51
C HIS A 70 -16.67 -13.89 -8.50
N PRO A 71 -17.53 -14.94 -8.46
CA PRO A 71 -18.59 -15.13 -9.46
C PRO A 71 -19.60 -13.98 -9.60
N CYS A 72 -19.76 -13.18 -8.54
CA CYS A 72 -20.65 -12.01 -8.51
C CYS A 72 -19.89 -10.68 -8.52
N HIS A 73 -18.62 -10.69 -8.91
CA HIS A 73 -17.81 -9.49 -8.97
C HIS A 73 -18.45 -8.46 -9.91
N SER A 74 -18.50 -7.21 -9.47
CA SER A 74 -18.91 -6.09 -10.31
C SER A 74 -18.30 -4.80 -9.79
N THR A 75 -17.98 -3.87 -10.69
CA THR A 75 -17.45 -2.55 -10.34
C THR A 75 -18.36 -1.80 -9.36
N VAL A 76 -19.68 -2.01 -9.43
CA VAL A 76 -20.66 -1.40 -8.53
C VAL A 76 -20.51 -1.92 -7.10
N ARG A 77 -20.44 -3.25 -6.91
CA ARG A 77 -20.27 -3.85 -5.58
C ARG A 77 -18.95 -3.42 -4.95
N SER A 78 -17.87 -3.49 -5.71
CA SER A 78 -16.54 -3.12 -5.22
C SER A 78 -16.46 -1.63 -4.88
N SER A 79 -17.02 -0.74 -5.72
CA SER A 79 -17.10 0.70 -5.42
C SER A 79 -17.95 0.97 -4.17
N SER A 80 -19.10 0.31 -4.05
CA SER A 80 -19.99 0.44 -2.88
C SER A 80 -19.29 0.01 -1.59
N ALA A 81 -18.58 -1.11 -1.60
CA ALA A 81 -17.82 -1.60 -0.46
C ALA A 81 -16.69 -0.64 -0.04
N MET A 82 -16.01 -0.03 -1.02
CA MET A 82 -14.99 1.00 -0.74
C MET A 82 -15.58 2.26 -0.11
N VAL A 83 -16.73 2.75 -0.62
CA VAL A 83 -17.44 3.91 -0.05
C VAL A 83 -17.92 3.61 1.37
N TYR A 84 -18.42 2.39 1.61
CA TYR A 84 -18.86 1.97 2.94
C TYR A 84 -17.69 1.93 3.93
N LEU A 85 -16.56 1.32 3.54
CA LEU A 85 -15.32 1.30 4.34
C LEU A 85 -14.85 2.72 4.69
N ASP A 86 -14.75 3.59 3.69
CA ASP A 86 -14.31 4.97 3.87
C ASP A 86 -15.28 5.76 4.79
N SER A 87 -16.59 5.53 4.67
CA SER A 87 -17.59 6.14 5.55
C SER A 87 -17.40 5.75 7.02
N LEU A 88 -17.07 4.48 7.30
CA LEU A 88 -16.78 4.00 8.65
C LEU A 88 -15.44 4.51 9.19
N ILE A 89 -14.41 4.56 8.36
CA ILE A 89 -13.11 5.16 8.73
C ILE A 89 -13.29 6.63 9.14
N ARG A 90 -14.11 7.37 8.40
CA ARG A 90 -14.41 8.78 8.69
C ARG A 90 -15.28 8.95 9.93
N SER A 91 -16.30 8.10 10.13
CA SER A 91 -17.20 8.21 11.29
C SER A 91 -16.45 8.03 12.61
N LEU A 92 -15.45 7.16 12.63
CA LEU A 92 -14.58 6.93 13.79
C LEU A 92 -13.32 7.83 13.81
N ALA A 93 -13.16 8.73 12.82
CA ALA A 93 -12.00 9.59 12.66
C ALA A 93 -10.64 8.87 12.73
N LEU A 94 -10.57 7.64 12.20
CA LEU A 94 -9.39 6.77 12.37
C LEU A 94 -8.12 7.35 11.71
N THR A 95 -8.26 8.19 10.69
CA THR A 95 -7.12 8.89 10.05
C THR A 95 -6.54 10.03 10.88
N LYS A 96 -7.04 10.24 12.10
CA LYS A 96 -6.60 11.30 13.03
C LYS A 96 -6.24 10.76 14.42
N VAL A 97 -6.07 9.45 14.57
CA VAL A 97 -5.71 8.83 15.87
C VAL A 97 -4.43 9.39 16.47
N ASP A 98 -3.52 9.90 15.64
CA ASP A 98 -2.23 10.47 16.06
C ASP A 98 -2.17 12.00 15.96
N ALA A 99 -3.32 12.69 15.85
CA ALA A 99 -3.36 14.14 15.66
C ALA A 99 -2.77 14.96 16.84
N GLY A 100 -2.57 14.34 18.01
CA GLY A 100 -1.92 14.95 19.16
C GLY A 100 -0.43 14.61 19.31
N ASP A 101 0.12 13.73 18.48
CA ASP A 101 1.54 13.35 18.52
C ASP A 101 2.39 14.36 17.70
N PRO A 102 3.37 15.04 18.31
CA PRO A 102 4.22 16.03 17.63
C PRO A 102 5.05 15.49 16.45
N GLY A 103 5.30 14.18 16.42
CA GLY A 103 6.01 13.49 15.35
C GLY A 103 5.12 13.05 14.18
N THR A 104 3.82 13.31 14.24
CA THR A 104 2.87 13.00 13.16
C THR A 104 3.08 13.89 11.95
N SER A 105 3.06 13.30 10.75
CA SER A 105 3.07 14.07 9.50
C SER A 105 1.65 14.53 9.18
N TYR A 106 1.50 15.81 8.82
CA TYR A 106 0.23 16.37 8.35
C TYR A 106 0.28 16.57 6.85
N PHE A 107 -0.75 16.11 6.15
CA PHE A 107 -0.84 16.22 4.70
C PHE A 107 -2.02 17.11 4.30
N GLU A 108 -1.71 18.28 3.74
CA GLU A 108 -2.73 19.22 3.28
C GLU A 108 -3.44 18.70 2.02
N PRO A 109 -4.78 18.84 1.94
CA PRO A 109 -5.53 18.37 0.77
C PRO A 109 -5.05 19.05 -0.52
N GLY A 110 -4.61 18.26 -1.49
CA GLY A 110 -4.19 18.75 -2.81
C GLY A 110 -2.72 19.20 -2.87
N ALA A 111 -2.00 19.16 -1.76
CA ALA A 111 -0.54 19.28 -1.75
C ALA A 111 0.11 17.90 -2.01
N VAL A 112 1.34 17.91 -2.51
CA VAL A 112 2.17 16.71 -2.58
C VAL A 112 2.55 16.29 -1.15
N PRO A 113 2.35 15.02 -0.76
CA PRO A 113 2.61 14.55 0.59
C PRO A 113 4.12 14.46 0.84
N HIS A 114 4.69 15.50 1.41
CA HIS A 114 6.09 15.52 1.83
C HIS A 114 6.18 15.10 3.29
N ALA A 115 6.91 14.02 3.56
CA ALA A 115 7.22 13.60 4.91
C ALA A 115 8.63 14.07 5.27
N VAL A 116 8.74 15.15 6.05
CA VAL A 116 10.04 15.61 6.55
C VAL A 116 10.53 14.59 7.58
N ALA A 117 11.62 13.87 7.26
CA ALA A 117 12.39 13.14 8.25
C ALA A 117 12.91 14.16 9.26
N GLN A 118 12.43 14.10 10.52
CA GLN A 118 13.08 14.86 11.58
C GLN A 118 14.47 14.26 11.73
N THR A 119 15.49 14.99 11.29
CA THR A 119 16.84 14.84 11.83
C THR A 119 16.73 15.16 13.30
N LEU A 120 16.54 14.12 14.13
CA LEU A 120 16.97 14.21 15.52
C LEU A 120 18.39 14.75 15.45
N THR A 121 18.65 15.85 16.17
CA THR A 121 19.95 16.51 16.27
C THR A 121 20.97 15.54 16.86
N TYR A 122 21.43 14.59 16.05
CA TYR A 122 22.65 13.87 16.27
C TYR A 122 23.75 14.84 15.87
N THR A 123 24.54 15.23 16.86
CA THR A 123 25.82 15.91 16.70
C THR A 123 26.55 15.40 15.46
N ASP A 124 27.05 16.32 14.63
CA ASP A 124 27.91 16.13 13.46
C ASP A 124 29.20 15.35 13.81
N ALA A 125 29.06 14.09 14.21
CA ALA A 125 30.12 13.12 14.08
C ALA A 125 30.10 12.63 12.62
N PRO A 126 31.28 12.38 11.99
CA PRO A 126 31.32 11.86 10.64
C PRO A 126 30.49 10.58 10.62
N ILE A 127 29.43 10.57 9.80
CA ILE A 127 28.60 9.40 9.57
C ILE A 127 29.49 8.39 8.86
N ASP A 128 30.17 7.54 9.64
CA ASP A 128 30.69 6.29 9.14
C ASP A 128 29.51 5.61 8.45
N ARG A 129 29.66 5.39 7.13
CA ARG A 129 28.68 4.72 6.30
C ARG A 129 28.56 3.28 6.81
N VAL A 130 27.68 3.06 7.78
CA VAL A 130 27.32 1.71 8.20
C VAL A 130 26.58 1.07 7.03
N GLU A 131 27.21 0.06 6.43
CA GLU A 131 26.62 -0.76 5.37
C GLU A 131 25.46 -1.59 5.96
N GLY A 132 24.22 -1.11 5.85
CA GLY A 132 23.03 -1.93 6.14
C GLY A 132 21.78 -1.18 6.61
N CYS A 133 20.56 -1.61 6.22
CA CYS A 133 19.33 -1.20 6.90
C CYS A 133 19.03 -2.08 8.13
N SER A 134 18.63 -1.47 9.26
CA SER A 134 18.11 -2.19 10.43
C SER A 134 16.66 -2.68 10.29
N CYS A 135 16.00 -2.46 9.15
CA CYS A 135 14.60 -2.79 8.90
C CYS A 135 14.22 -4.21 9.33
N ASN A 136 15.12 -5.19 9.10
CA ASN A 136 14.92 -6.58 9.46
C ASN A 136 14.77 -6.80 10.97
N SER A 137 15.41 -5.98 11.82
CA SER A 137 15.28 -6.10 13.28
C SER A 137 13.87 -5.77 13.77
N TYR A 138 13.10 -5.02 12.97
CA TYR A 138 11.74 -4.61 13.32
C TYR A 138 10.66 -5.55 12.77
N THR A 139 11.04 -6.59 12.03
CA THR A 139 10.06 -7.50 11.41
C THR A 139 9.41 -8.44 12.41
N LEU A 140 8.17 -8.83 12.13
CA LEU A 140 7.43 -9.80 12.91
C LEU A 140 8.19 -11.12 13.05
N ALA A 141 8.84 -11.63 12.00
CA ALA A 141 9.61 -12.87 12.06
C ALA A 141 10.85 -12.78 12.96
N THR A 142 11.49 -11.62 13.05
CA THR A 142 12.61 -11.44 13.98
C THR A 142 12.13 -11.45 15.43
N ARG A 143 10.96 -10.87 15.69
CA ARG A 143 10.42 -10.73 17.06
C ARG A 143 9.59 -11.93 17.51
N TRP A 144 8.94 -12.61 16.58
CA TRP A 144 8.13 -13.80 16.79
C TRP A 144 8.44 -14.83 15.69
N PRO A 145 9.50 -15.64 15.84
CA PRO A 145 9.95 -16.56 14.79
C PRO A 145 8.90 -17.57 14.31
N ALA A 146 7.95 -17.95 15.18
CA ALA A 146 6.83 -18.82 14.82
C ALA A 146 5.89 -18.20 13.77
N SER A 147 5.98 -16.88 13.53
CA SER A 147 5.24 -16.23 12.45
C SER A 147 5.57 -16.82 11.08
N MET A 148 6.78 -17.33 10.88
CA MET A 148 7.18 -17.98 9.62
C MET A 148 6.40 -19.27 9.35
N GLU A 149 5.94 -19.94 10.40
CA GLU A 149 5.11 -21.15 10.28
C GLU A 149 3.62 -20.78 10.14
N HIS A 150 3.13 -19.90 11.02
CA HIS A 150 1.70 -19.65 11.14
C HIS A 150 1.19 -18.60 10.14
N VAL A 151 1.96 -17.54 9.90
CA VAL A 151 1.57 -16.38 9.09
C VAL A 151 2.73 -15.89 8.20
N PRO A 152 3.30 -16.76 7.34
CA PRO A 152 4.51 -16.43 6.56
C PRO A 152 4.36 -15.17 5.70
N LEU A 153 3.16 -14.89 5.16
CA LEU A 153 2.92 -13.68 4.37
C LEU A 153 3.03 -12.39 5.19
N TRP A 154 2.90 -12.47 6.52
CA TRP A 154 2.96 -11.33 7.43
C TRP A 154 4.27 -11.25 8.20
N ALA A 155 5.14 -12.27 8.08
CA ALA A 155 6.44 -12.35 8.73
C ALA A 155 7.31 -11.08 8.53
N TYR A 156 7.18 -10.42 7.39
CA TYR A 156 7.96 -9.24 7.02
C TYR A 156 7.22 -7.91 7.25
N THR A 157 6.13 -7.93 8.02
CA THR A 157 5.45 -6.73 8.52
C THR A 157 6.12 -6.22 9.79
N PRO A 158 5.89 -4.96 10.21
CA PRO A 158 6.36 -4.49 11.51
C PRO A 158 5.83 -5.37 12.65
N ALA A 159 6.70 -5.74 13.58
CA ALA A 159 6.32 -6.45 14.79
C ALA A 159 5.37 -5.61 15.67
N TRP A 160 4.73 -6.28 16.63
CA TRP A 160 4.05 -5.64 17.74
C TRP A 160 5.01 -5.54 18.91
N ASP A 161 4.90 -4.49 19.73
CA ASP A 161 5.67 -4.41 20.98
C ASP A 161 4.91 -5.13 22.10
N GLU A 162 5.59 -6.04 22.79
CA GLU A 162 5.03 -6.82 23.90
C GLU A 162 4.74 -5.96 25.13
N SER A 163 5.35 -4.79 25.24
CA SER A 163 5.13 -3.85 26.33
C SER A 163 3.91 -2.94 26.14
N TRP A 164 3.25 -3.02 24.98
CA TRP A 164 2.11 -2.15 24.69
C TRP A 164 0.87 -2.52 25.50
N ASP A 165 0.21 -1.50 26.04
CA ASP A 165 -1.12 -1.63 26.63
C ASP A 165 -2.21 -1.84 25.55
N GLU A 166 -3.42 -2.21 25.98
CA GLU A 166 -4.55 -2.41 25.07
C GLU A 166 -4.85 -1.17 24.21
N GLY A 167 -4.66 0.03 24.75
CA GLY A 167 -4.89 1.28 24.02
C GLY A 167 -3.85 1.53 22.93
N GLN A 168 -2.59 1.19 23.19
CA GLN A 168 -1.48 1.26 22.23
C GLN A 168 -1.67 0.22 21.12
N ILE A 169 -2.04 -1.02 21.47
CA ILE A 169 -2.39 -2.06 20.51
C ILE A 169 -3.54 -1.60 19.63
N ARG A 170 -4.61 -1.06 20.22
CA ARG A 170 -5.76 -0.53 19.48
C ARG A 170 -5.38 0.59 18.52
N ARG A 171 -4.58 1.57 18.98
CA ARG A 171 -4.09 2.66 18.10
C ARG A 171 -3.27 2.12 16.93
N GLU A 172 -2.36 1.19 17.18
CA GLU A 172 -1.57 0.57 16.10
C GLU A 172 -2.44 -0.22 15.13
N SER A 173 -3.44 -0.95 15.64
CA SER A 173 -4.40 -1.67 14.81
C SER A 173 -5.20 -0.72 13.91
N CYS A 174 -5.67 0.42 14.43
CA CYS A 174 -6.28 1.48 13.63
C CYS A 174 -5.34 2.02 12.55
N ARG A 175 -4.05 2.25 12.85
CA ARG A 175 -3.07 2.71 11.85
C ARG A 175 -2.89 1.70 10.73
N ARG A 176 -2.67 0.42 11.07
CA ARG A 176 -2.53 -0.67 10.10
C ARG A 176 -3.78 -0.80 9.24
N LEU A 177 -4.96 -0.66 9.83
CA LEU A 177 -6.23 -0.68 9.10
C LEU A 177 -6.34 0.49 8.11
N CYS A 178 -6.02 1.72 8.53
CA CYS A 178 -6.03 2.89 7.66
C CYS A 178 -5.02 2.78 6.51
N TRP A 179 -3.78 2.36 6.78
CA TRP A 179 -2.78 2.15 5.73
C TRP A 179 -3.18 1.04 4.78
N SER A 180 -3.68 -0.08 5.30
CA SER A 180 -4.15 -1.19 4.48
C SER A 180 -5.35 -0.81 3.61
N ALA A 181 -6.30 -0.01 4.14
CA ALA A 181 -7.41 0.54 3.37
C ALA A 181 -6.91 1.50 2.27
N MET A 182 -5.88 2.29 2.55
CA MET A 182 -5.27 3.18 1.56
C MET A 182 -4.51 2.41 0.47
N THR A 183 -3.80 1.32 0.81
CA THR A 183 -3.19 0.41 -0.16
C THR A 183 -4.24 -0.28 -1.03
N LEU A 184 -5.33 -0.75 -0.42
CA LEU A 184 -6.47 -1.32 -1.15
C LEU A 184 -7.07 -0.29 -2.11
N ALA A 185 -7.30 0.93 -1.63
CA ALA A 185 -7.75 2.04 -2.47
C ALA A 185 -6.75 2.30 -3.61
N ALA A 186 -5.44 2.33 -3.35
CA ALA A 186 -4.43 2.56 -4.39
C ALA A 186 -4.48 1.50 -5.49
N GLY A 187 -4.74 0.24 -5.11
CA GLY A 187 -4.89 -0.87 -6.04
C GLY A 187 -6.23 -0.87 -6.79
N PHE A 188 -7.29 -0.37 -6.15
CA PHE A 188 -8.68 -0.36 -6.63
C PHE A 188 -9.03 0.88 -7.48
N ILE A 189 -8.32 2.00 -7.29
CA ILE A 189 -8.64 3.31 -7.86
C ILE A 189 -7.91 3.57 -9.18
N SER A 190 -8.72 3.78 -10.23
CA SER A 190 -8.57 4.93 -11.14
C SER A 190 -9.33 6.18 -10.66
N TYR A 191 -10.16 6.17 -9.58
CA TYR A 191 -10.80 7.40 -9.05
C TYR A 191 -11.11 7.41 -7.54
N MET A 192 -10.80 8.56 -6.90
CA MET A 192 -11.35 9.17 -5.67
C MET A 192 -10.62 9.12 -4.31
N THR A 193 -10.14 10.32 -3.95
CA THR A 193 -10.10 10.97 -2.62
C THR A 193 -9.03 10.57 -1.59
N ALA A 194 -7.89 11.27 -1.62
CA ALA A 194 -7.12 11.56 -0.41
C ALA A 194 -7.80 12.69 0.38
N HIS A 195 -8.22 12.42 1.62
CA HIS A 195 -8.66 13.42 2.60
C HIS A 195 -7.50 13.79 3.56
N LYS A 196 -7.75 14.62 4.59
CA LYS A 196 -6.72 14.99 5.58
C LYS A 196 -6.28 13.74 6.37
N TYR A 197 -5.01 13.36 6.24
CA TYR A 197 -4.38 12.27 7.01
C TYR A 197 -3.44 12.86 8.07
N ALA A 198 -3.58 12.39 9.31
CA ALA A 198 -2.70 12.65 10.44
C ALA A 198 -2.49 11.33 11.21
N ILE A 199 -1.72 10.45 10.61
CA ILE A 199 -1.50 9.05 11.02
C ILE A 199 0.00 8.75 10.83
N LEU A 200 0.62 8.08 11.80
CA LEU A 200 2.01 7.61 11.70
C LEU A 200 2.12 6.50 10.65
N PHE A 201 3.19 6.46 9.86
CA PHE A 201 3.41 5.37 8.89
C PHE A 201 3.57 4.00 9.56
N ASN A 202 3.33 2.93 8.80
CA ASN A 202 3.54 1.57 9.28
C ASN A 202 4.96 1.39 9.84
N GLY A 203 5.05 0.85 11.06
CA GLY A 203 6.33 0.63 11.75
C GLY A 203 6.93 1.86 12.43
N GLU A 204 6.38 3.06 12.23
CA GLU A 204 6.87 4.27 12.93
C GLU A 204 6.65 4.18 14.45
N CYS A 205 5.48 3.74 14.90
CA CYS A 205 5.21 3.60 16.33
C CYS A 205 6.18 2.59 16.99
N TYR A 206 6.50 1.52 16.26
CA TYR A 206 7.42 0.49 16.73
C TYR A 206 8.88 0.96 16.79
N THR A 207 9.34 1.69 15.77
CA THR A 207 10.71 2.26 15.75
C THR A 207 10.95 3.34 16.81
N ARG A 208 9.87 3.92 17.36
CA ARG A 208 9.91 4.91 18.45
C ARG A 208 9.80 4.29 19.85
N SER A 209 9.64 2.97 19.97
CA SER A 209 9.43 2.34 21.27
C SER A 209 10.70 2.39 22.16
N PRO A 210 10.57 2.66 23.48
CA PRO A 210 11.71 2.69 24.41
C PRO A 210 12.53 1.39 24.45
N THR A 211 11.92 0.26 24.11
CA THR A 211 12.58 -1.06 23.98
C THR A 211 13.63 -1.10 22.88
N PHE A 212 13.65 -0.11 21.98
CA PHE A 212 14.56 -0.01 20.85
C PHE A 212 15.48 1.22 20.84
N ILE A 213 15.28 2.18 21.75
CA ILE A 213 16.06 3.43 21.85
C ILE A 213 17.54 3.19 22.23
N GLY A 214 17.96 1.92 22.46
CA GLY A 214 19.34 1.53 22.77
C GLY A 214 20.05 0.61 21.76
N SER A 215 19.48 0.38 20.57
CA SER A 215 20.14 -0.49 19.56
C SER A 215 21.38 0.19 18.95
N PRO A 216 22.56 -0.46 18.90
CA PRO A 216 23.82 0.15 18.46
C PRO A 216 23.93 0.41 16.95
N SER A 217 22.90 0.09 16.16
CA SER A 217 22.86 0.38 14.73
C SER A 217 22.17 1.73 14.49
N PRO A 218 22.67 2.58 13.58
CA PRO A 218 21.94 3.77 13.16
C PRO A 218 20.62 3.32 12.54
N SER A 219 19.53 3.48 13.27
CA SER A 219 18.20 3.18 12.76
C SER A 219 17.89 4.17 11.64
N PRO A 220 17.34 3.73 10.49
CA PRO A 220 16.80 4.66 9.53
C PRO A 220 15.77 5.54 10.26
N SER A 221 15.64 6.80 9.83
CA SER A 221 14.55 7.66 10.27
C SER A 221 13.24 6.86 10.24
N PRO A 222 12.35 6.95 11.24
CA PRO A 222 11.08 6.22 11.25
C PRO A 222 10.30 6.36 9.93
N LYS A 223 10.42 7.51 9.27
CA LYS A 223 9.79 7.87 7.98
C LYS A 223 10.49 7.33 6.73
N ASP A 224 11.69 6.75 6.92
CA ASP A 224 12.51 6.13 5.88
C ASP A 224 12.63 4.61 6.06
N THR A 225 11.87 4.01 6.97
CA THR A 225 11.68 2.55 6.99
C THR A 225 11.04 2.08 5.69
N ILE A 226 11.24 0.82 5.31
CA ILE A 226 10.69 0.31 4.05
C ILE A 226 9.16 0.43 3.98
N TRP A 227 8.49 0.24 5.11
CA TRP A 227 7.03 0.35 5.22
C TRP A 227 6.57 1.80 5.08
N ALA A 228 7.25 2.74 5.73
CA ALA A 228 6.96 4.16 5.59
C ALA A 228 7.18 4.67 4.16
N LEU A 229 8.22 4.20 3.47
CA LEU A 229 8.45 4.55 2.07
C LEU A 229 7.34 4.03 1.14
N HIS A 230 6.82 2.83 1.38
CA HIS A 230 5.66 2.31 0.64
C HIS A 230 4.41 3.16 0.90
N ASP A 231 4.12 3.48 2.16
CA ASP A 231 2.96 4.30 2.54
C ASP A 231 3.02 5.70 1.88
N ARG A 232 4.20 6.32 1.85
CA ARG A 232 4.44 7.60 1.15
C ARG A 232 4.21 7.50 -0.36
N LEU A 233 4.67 6.42 -1.00
CA LEU A 233 4.44 6.19 -2.43
C LEU A 233 2.96 6.02 -2.75
N TYR A 234 2.21 5.30 -1.92
CA TYR A 234 0.77 5.18 -2.09
C TYR A 234 0.06 6.54 -1.91
N LEU A 235 0.43 7.35 -0.91
CA LEU A 235 -0.10 8.72 -0.75
C LEU A 235 0.19 9.60 -1.96
N LEU A 236 1.42 9.54 -2.49
CA LEU A 236 1.82 10.31 -3.66
C LEU A 236 1.01 9.88 -4.89
N TRP A 237 0.84 8.58 -5.11
CA TRP A 237 -0.01 8.05 -6.18
C TRP A 237 -1.46 8.53 -6.08
N HIS A 238 -2.06 8.44 -4.89
CA HIS A 238 -3.41 8.95 -4.65
C HIS A 238 -3.53 10.44 -4.94
N SER A 239 -2.51 11.22 -4.56
CA SER A 239 -2.45 12.66 -4.82
C SER A 239 -2.38 12.95 -6.32
N CYS A 240 -1.56 12.20 -7.07
CA CYS A 240 -1.49 12.26 -8.53
C CYS A 240 -2.84 11.93 -9.17
N MET A 241 -3.49 10.85 -8.75
CA MET A 241 -4.82 10.50 -9.27
C MET A 241 -5.85 11.59 -8.98
N ARG A 242 -5.88 12.11 -7.76
CA ARG A 242 -6.78 13.22 -7.40
C ARG A 242 -6.51 14.46 -8.26
N ALA A 243 -5.25 14.85 -8.46
CA ALA A 243 -4.89 15.97 -9.31
C ALA A 243 -5.41 15.81 -10.75
N ARG A 244 -5.43 14.58 -11.29
CA ARG A 244 -6.04 14.25 -12.60
C ARG A 244 -7.55 14.52 -12.64
N THR A 245 -8.25 14.24 -11.55
CA THR A 245 -9.71 14.36 -11.46
C THR A 245 -10.19 15.80 -11.33
N ILE A 246 -9.36 16.68 -10.77
CA ILE A 246 -9.74 18.07 -10.50
C ILE A 246 -9.53 18.89 -11.77
N THR A 247 -10.62 19.23 -12.44
CA THR A 247 -10.61 20.01 -13.68
C THR A 247 -10.52 21.51 -13.45
N THR A 248 -10.81 21.99 -12.23
CA THR A 248 -10.88 23.41 -11.86
C THR A 248 -9.54 24.07 -11.53
N THR A 249 -8.46 23.29 -11.42
CA THR A 249 -7.11 23.79 -11.09
C THR A 249 -6.46 24.48 -12.28
N SER A 250 -5.77 25.61 -12.04
CA SER A 250 -5.06 26.33 -13.12
C SER A 250 -3.88 25.52 -13.68
N ASN A 251 -3.47 25.81 -14.93
CA ASN A 251 -2.34 25.13 -15.55
C ASN A 251 -1.03 25.34 -14.78
N GLU A 252 -0.84 26.52 -14.18
CA GLU A 252 0.32 26.84 -13.35
C GLU A 252 0.35 25.98 -12.08
N GLN A 253 -0.79 25.86 -11.39
CA GLN A 253 -0.91 25.01 -10.19
C GLN A 253 -0.69 23.53 -10.53
N LYS A 254 -1.15 23.06 -11.70
CA LYS A 254 -0.89 21.70 -12.19
C LYS A 254 0.60 21.48 -12.48
N ALA A 255 1.27 22.44 -13.12
CA ALA A 255 2.70 22.36 -13.38
C ALA A 255 3.52 22.34 -12.08
N GLN A 256 3.19 23.20 -11.11
CA GLN A 256 3.85 23.22 -9.80
C GLN A 256 3.65 21.90 -9.02
N PHE A 257 2.44 21.34 -9.06
CA PHE A 257 2.16 20.03 -8.48
C PHE A 257 3.00 18.94 -9.14
N ALA A 258 3.07 18.92 -10.48
CA ALA A 258 3.84 17.94 -11.24
C ALA A 258 5.34 18.00 -10.92
N ILE A 259 5.93 19.21 -10.81
CA ILE A 259 7.34 19.39 -10.41
C ILE A 259 7.56 18.84 -9.00
N SER A 260 6.69 19.21 -8.06
CA SER A 260 6.78 18.76 -6.68
C SER A 260 6.67 17.24 -6.56
N ALA A 261 5.73 16.63 -7.31
CA ALA A 261 5.53 15.19 -7.34
C ALA A 261 6.73 14.46 -7.96
N TRP A 262 7.37 15.04 -8.96
CA TRP A 262 8.60 14.50 -9.55
C TRP A 262 9.75 14.48 -8.54
N MET A 263 9.99 15.60 -7.85
CA MET A 263 11.06 15.69 -6.85
C MET A 263 10.84 14.72 -5.68
N GLU A 264 9.60 14.58 -5.19
CA GLU A 264 9.29 13.61 -4.13
C GLU A 264 9.49 12.17 -4.63
N ALA A 265 9.11 11.86 -5.89
CA ALA A 265 9.36 10.55 -6.48
C ALA A 265 10.88 10.24 -6.57
N ASP A 266 11.72 11.21 -6.95
CA ASP A 266 13.17 11.03 -6.99
C ASP A 266 13.77 10.84 -5.58
N SER A 267 13.28 11.60 -4.60
CA SER A 267 13.65 11.43 -3.19
C SER A 267 13.30 10.03 -2.67
N LEU A 268 12.07 9.56 -2.94
CA LEU A 268 11.60 8.23 -2.56
C LEU A 268 12.38 7.10 -3.26
N GLU A 269 12.73 7.25 -4.54
CA GLU A 269 13.57 6.28 -5.24
C GLU A 269 14.95 6.16 -4.59
N GLN A 270 15.58 7.30 -4.27
CA GLN A 270 16.88 7.32 -3.60
C GLN A 270 16.80 6.69 -2.22
N ALA A 271 15.77 7.02 -1.44
CA ALA A 271 15.54 6.43 -0.12
C ALA A 271 15.36 4.92 -0.21
N LEU A 272 14.52 4.42 -1.13
CA LEU A 272 14.35 2.99 -1.37
C LEU A 272 15.66 2.31 -1.77
N SER A 273 16.46 2.93 -2.63
CA SER A 273 17.74 2.37 -3.08
C SER A 273 18.83 2.31 -2.00
N ARG A 274 18.66 3.01 -0.86
CA ARG A 274 19.56 2.87 0.31
C ARG A 274 19.27 1.61 1.12
N HIS A 275 18.13 0.95 0.91
CA HIS A 275 17.75 -0.26 1.65
C HIS A 275 18.44 -1.50 1.09
N THR A 276 19.18 -2.20 1.95
CA THR A 276 19.84 -3.48 1.62
C THR A 276 19.14 -4.69 2.27
N CYS A 277 18.05 -4.47 3.01
CA CYS A 277 17.36 -5.49 3.81
C CYS A 277 16.57 -6.53 2.98
N ASN A 278 16.44 -6.33 1.67
CA ASN A 278 15.66 -7.17 0.74
C ASN A 278 14.16 -7.32 1.09
N LEU A 279 13.63 -6.53 2.02
CA LEU A 279 12.22 -6.60 2.43
C LEU A 279 11.25 -6.21 1.30
N GLU A 280 11.69 -5.44 0.30
CA GLU A 280 10.89 -5.12 -0.91
C GLU A 280 10.30 -6.37 -1.57
N ARG A 281 10.99 -7.52 -1.50
CA ARG A 281 10.55 -8.81 -2.06
C ARG A 281 9.27 -9.34 -1.42
N ALA A 282 9.12 -9.16 -0.11
CA ALA A 282 7.93 -9.61 0.61
C ALA A 282 6.66 -8.89 0.15
N TYR A 283 6.83 -7.69 -0.41
CA TYR A 283 5.76 -6.85 -0.96
C TYR A 283 5.73 -6.88 -2.50
N ILE A 284 6.39 -7.86 -3.14
CA ILE A 284 6.45 -8.02 -4.61
C ILE A 284 6.90 -6.70 -5.29
N TYR A 285 7.78 -5.95 -4.65
CA TYR A 285 8.28 -4.67 -5.17
C TYR A 285 7.20 -3.61 -5.44
N GLN A 286 6.02 -3.70 -4.81
CA GLN A 286 4.89 -2.78 -5.01
C GLN A 286 5.31 -1.30 -4.94
N GLY A 287 6.19 -0.91 -4.02
CA GLY A 287 6.71 0.46 -3.96
C GLY A 287 7.32 0.94 -5.29
N ARG A 288 8.19 0.12 -5.91
CA ARG A 288 8.82 0.43 -7.21
C ARG A 288 7.80 0.52 -8.34
N GLU A 289 6.70 -0.23 -8.25
CA GLU A 289 5.59 -0.18 -9.21
C GLU A 289 4.85 1.16 -9.14
N TYR A 290 4.46 1.58 -7.94
CA TYR A 290 3.77 2.87 -7.78
C TYR A 290 4.68 4.05 -8.11
N LEU A 291 5.97 3.96 -7.79
CA LEU A 291 6.96 4.95 -8.23
C LEU A 291 6.99 5.11 -9.76
N PHE A 292 6.96 4.00 -10.49
CA PHE A 292 6.86 4.02 -11.95
C PHE A 292 5.54 4.64 -12.43
N ASN A 293 4.41 4.23 -11.85
CA ASN A 293 3.09 4.79 -12.20
C ASN A 293 3.03 6.30 -11.99
N ILE A 294 3.59 6.79 -10.88
CA ILE A 294 3.70 8.23 -10.58
C ILE A 294 4.50 8.94 -11.66
N ARG A 295 5.69 8.44 -12.02
CA ARG A 295 6.52 9.06 -13.06
C ARG A 295 5.85 9.07 -14.42
N MET A 296 5.17 7.99 -14.79
CA MET A 296 4.39 7.94 -16.03
C MET A 296 3.27 8.97 -16.04
N TYR A 297 2.52 9.10 -14.94
CA TYR A 297 1.48 10.13 -14.79
C TYR A 297 2.06 11.53 -14.90
N VAL A 298 3.10 11.83 -14.12
CA VAL A 298 3.73 13.16 -14.07
C VAL A 298 4.31 13.53 -15.44
N SER A 299 5.03 12.63 -16.11
CA SER A 299 5.53 12.83 -17.48
C SER A 299 4.41 13.08 -18.50
N HIS A 300 3.29 12.34 -18.39
CA HIS A 300 2.12 12.56 -19.26
C HIS A 300 1.55 13.97 -19.07
N GLU A 301 1.34 14.40 -17.83
CA GLU A 301 0.80 15.73 -17.54
C GLU A 301 1.78 16.85 -17.91
N PHE A 302 3.09 16.67 -17.73
CA PHE A 302 4.11 17.62 -18.18
C PHE A 302 4.11 17.82 -19.70
N SER A 303 3.96 16.74 -20.48
CA SER A 303 3.92 16.82 -21.95
C SER A 303 2.76 17.66 -22.48
N ARG A 304 1.71 17.85 -21.68
CA ARG A 304 0.52 18.63 -22.04
C ARG A 304 0.63 20.11 -21.66
N HIS A 305 1.43 20.46 -20.66
CA HIS A 305 1.37 21.79 -20.03
C HIS A 305 2.70 22.58 -20.08
N ILE A 306 3.85 21.95 -20.39
CA ILE A 306 5.15 22.64 -20.50
C ILE A 306 5.70 22.51 -21.94
N PRO A 307 6.08 23.62 -22.62
CA PRO A 307 6.69 23.56 -23.95
C PRO A 307 8.02 22.79 -23.95
N LEU A 308 8.17 21.90 -24.92
CA LEU A 308 9.31 20.99 -25.19
C LEU A 308 10.63 21.73 -25.48
N VAL A 309 11.21 22.49 -24.54
CA VAL A 309 12.56 23.07 -24.73
C VAL A 309 13.67 22.14 -24.21
N THR A 310 13.32 21.10 -23.45
CA THR A 310 14.27 20.09 -22.88
C THR A 310 13.99 18.65 -23.34
N SER A 311 13.29 18.51 -24.47
CA SER A 311 12.61 17.28 -24.89
C SER A 311 13.51 16.11 -25.29
N GLY A 312 14.71 16.36 -25.80
CA GLY A 312 15.63 15.28 -26.20
C GLY A 312 16.17 14.46 -25.01
N VAL A 313 16.53 15.12 -23.91
CA VAL A 313 17.13 14.49 -22.72
C VAL A 313 16.04 13.86 -21.84
N THR A 314 14.90 14.53 -21.71
CA THR A 314 13.80 14.07 -20.85
C THR A 314 13.07 12.87 -21.48
N ALA A 315 12.90 12.85 -22.81
CA ALA A 315 12.29 11.71 -23.51
C ALA A 315 13.21 10.48 -23.52
N SER A 316 14.52 10.66 -23.70
CA SER A 316 15.49 9.54 -23.63
C SER A 316 15.62 8.97 -22.22
N PHE A 317 15.61 9.83 -21.19
CA PHE A 317 15.60 9.42 -19.79
C PHE A 317 14.32 8.65 -19.42
N ASN A 318 13.15 9.17 -19.83
CA ASN A 318 11.87 8.48 -19.62
C ASN A 318 11.83 7.12 -20.32
N LYS A 319 12.36 7.04 -21.55
CA LYS A 319 12.48 5.78 -22.28
C LYS A 319 13.40 4.79 -21.55
N GLN A 320 14.56 5.22 -21.07
CA GLN A 320 15.48 4.36 -20.33
C GLN A 320 14.84 3.82 -19.05
N LYS A 321 14.20 4.68 -18.25
CA LYS A 321 13.50 4.27 -17.02
C LYS A 321 12.34 3.30 -17.33
N ALA A 322 11.61 3.51 -18.42
CA ALA A 322 10.57 2.59 -18.87
C ALA A 322 11.14 1.23 -19.30
N GLU A 323 12.24 1.21 -20.04
CA GLU A 323 12.94 -0.04 -20.41
C GLU A 323 13.47 -0.79 -19.18
N GLU A 324 14.07 -0.09 -18.23
CA GLU A 324 14.55 -0.65 -16.96
C GLU A 324 13.41 -1.28 -16.16
N TRP A 325 12.27 -0.58 -16.04
CA TRP A 325 11.09 -1.09 -15.37
C TRP A 325 10.49 -2.30 -16.09
N LEU A 326 10.41 -2.27 -17.43
CA LEU A 326 9.91 -3.40 -18.21
C LEU A 326 10.79 -4.64 -18.05
N LYS A 327 12.13 -4.47 -18.02
CA LYS A 327 13.07 -5.56 -17.72
C LYS A 327 12.86 -6.08 -16.30
N HIS A 328 12.68 -5.20 -15.33
CA HIS A 328 12.40 -5.60 -13.94
C HIS A 328 11.08 -6.39 -13.84
N GLN A 329 10.01 -5.91 -14.45
CA GLN A 329 8.70 -6.58 -14.47
C GLN A 329 8.73 -7.90 -15.22
N ALA A 330 9.46 -8.00 -16.33
CA ALA A 330 9.68 -9.27 -17.01
C ALA A 330 10.41 -10.26 -16.10
N ALA A 331 11.42 -9.81 -15.35
CA ALA A 331 12.13 -10.66 -14.39
C ALA A 331 11.26 -11.06 -13.18
N VAL A 332 10.39 -10.17 -12.69
CA VAL A 332 9.40 -10.51 -11.65
C VAL A 332 8.41 -11.53 -12.19
N ALA A 333 7.82 -11.29 -13.37
CA ALA A 333 6.89 -12.20 -14.04
C ALA A 333 7.48 -13.58 -14.27
N GLN A 334 8.72 -13.65 -14.80
CA GLN A 334 9.45 -14.90 -14.97
C GLN A 334 9.63 -15.62 -13.64
N ARG A 335 10.08 -14.93 -12.58
CA ARG A 335 10.21 -15.55 -11.26
C ARG A 335 8.86 -16.05 -10.73
N VAL A 336 7.80 -15.25 -10.81
CA VAL A 336 6.43 -15.67 -10.47
C VAL A 336 6.06 -16.96 -11.23
N MET A 337 6.31 -17.06 -12.53
CA MET A 337 6.04 -18.30 -13.31
C MET A 337 6.79 -19.53 -12.78
N HIS A 338 7.99 -19.37 -12.22
CA HIS A 338 8.74 -20.44 -11.58
C HIS A 338 8.30 -20.73 -10.13
N GLY A 339 7.34 -19.96 -9.60
CA GLY A 339 6.71 -20.13 -8.29
C GLY A 339 6.78 -18.84 -7.43
N LEU A 340 5.71 -18.53 -6.69
CA LEU A 340 5.66 -17.35 -5.80
C LEU A 340 6.76 -17.36 -4.73
N SER A 341 7.22 -18.55 -4.36
CA SER A 341 8.38 -18.78 -3.50
C SER A 341 9.66 -18.13 -4.00
N THR A 342 9.88 -18.05 -5.32
CA THR A 342 11.11 -17.50 -5.91
C THR A 342 11.14 -15.97 -5.86
N VAL A 343 9.97 -15.32 -5.73
CA VAL A 343 9.82 -13.87 -5.59
C VAL A 343 9.76 -13.46 -4.13
N THR A 344 8.91 -14.15 -3.35
CA THR A 344 8.63 -13.81 -1.95
C THR A 344 9.58 -14.48 -0.96
N GLY A 345 10.40 -15.44 -1.39
CA GLY A 345 11.26 -16.26 -0.52
C GLY A 345 10.54 -17.40 0.20
N HIS A 346 9.22 -17.54 0.05
CA HIS A 346 8.41 -18.53 0.79
C HIS A 346 8.19 -19.82 0.01
N SER A 347 9.01 -20.84 0.27
CA SER A 347 9.01 -22.15 -0.41
C SER A 347 7.67 -22.90 -0.43
N THR A 348 6.76 -22.63 0.50
CA THR A 348 5.47 -23.34 0.64
C THR A 348 4.32 -22.77 -0.18
N ASN A 349 4.49 -21.60 -0.83
CA ASN A 349 3.41 -20.93 -1.56
C ASN A 349 3.42 -21.25 -3.06
N LEU A 350 2.50 -22.12 -3.48
CA LEU A 350 2.24 -22.45 -4.88
C LEU A 350 1.14 -21.55 -5.45
N LEU A 351 1.41 -20.83 -6.54
CA LEU A 351 0.48 -19.87 -7.16
C LEU A 351 -0.85 -20.48 -7.58
N TYR A 352 -0.83 -21.71 -8.10
CA TYR A 352 -2.06 -22.38 -8.56
C TYR A 352 -3.03 -22.70 -7.41
N ARG A 353 -2.56 -22.70 -6.15
CA ARG A 353 -3.40 -22.84 -4.95
C ARG A 353 -3.87 -21.50 -4.39
N ARG A 354 -3.42 -20.38 -4.97
CA ARG A 354 -3.68 -19.01 -4.48
C ARG A 354 -4.27 -18.14 -5.60
N PRO A 355 -5.54 -18.37 -5.99
CA PRO A 355 -6.17 -17.67 -7.10
C PRO A 355 -6.19 -16.15 -6.92
N PHE A 356 -6.21 -15.67 -5.67
CA PHE A 356 -6.11 -14.25 -5.31
C PHE A 356 -4.91 -13.53 -5.97
N PHE A 357 -3.71 -14.13 -5.93
CA PHE A 357 -2.51 -13.48 -6.48
C PHE A 357 -2.47 -13.48 -8.01
N VAL A 358 -3.12 -14.46 -8.65
CA VAL A 358 -3.21 -14.54 -10.12
C VAL A 358 -4.01 -13.35 -10.66
N PHE A 359 -5.15 -13.02 -10.04
CA PHE A 359 -5.98 -11.90 -10.50
C PHE A 359 -5.36 -10.53 -10.21
N TRP A 360 -4.70 -10.37 -9.06
CA TRP A 360 -3.89 -9.17 -8.80
C TRP A 360 -2.86 -8.95 -9.90
N PHE A 361 -2.14 -10.01 -10.29
CA PHE A 361 -1.15 -9.96 -11.38
C PHE A 361 -1.78 -9.64 -12.74
N MET A 362 -2.92 -10.26 -13.07
CA MET A 362 -3.67 -9.97 -14.32
C MET A 362 -4.15 -8.52 -14.39
N GLY A 363 -4.58 -7.93 -13.27
CA GLY A 363 -4.93 -6.51 -13.18
C GLY A 363 -3.74 -5.58 -13.48
N GLN A 364 -2.52 -5.97 -13.10
CA GLN A 364 -1.30 -5.22 -13.47
C GLN A 364 -1.02 -5.30 -14.97
N ILE A 365 -1.17 -6.49 -15.57
CA ILE A 365 -1.00 -6.66 -17.02
C ILE A 365 -2.05 -5.85 -17.79
N GLN A 366 -3.30 -5.81 -17.32
CA GLN A 366 -4.35 -5.02 -17.97
C GLN A 366 -4.07 -3.51 -17.93
N ARG A 367 -3.61 -2.99 -16.78
CA ARG A 367 -3.19 -1.59 -16.64
C ARG A 367 -2.07 -1.25 -17.64
N ARG A 368 -1.10 -2.15 -17.80
CA ARG A 368 -0.02 -2.02 -18.79
C ARG A 368 -0.55 -1.86 -20.22
N VAL A 369 -1.51 -2.69 -20.65
CA VAL A 369 -2.07 -2.62 -22.01
C VAL A 369 -2.78 -1.28 -22.27
N HIS A 370 -3.50 -0.74 -21.29
CA HIS A 370 -4.17 0.55 -21.45
C HIS A 370 -3.19 1.74 -21.47
N LEU A 371 -2.16 1.71 -20.64
CA LEU A 371 -1.15 2.77 -20.57
C LEU A 371 -0.25 2.81 -21.82
N ASP A 372 0.18 1.66 -22.35
CA ASP A 372 0.96 1.59 -23.59
C ASP A 372 0.17 2.11 -24.80
N HIS A 373 -1.13 1.81 -24.86
CA HIS A 373 -1.98 2.18 -25.99
C HIS A 373 -2.19 3.70 -26.10
N ASP A 374 -2.18 4.42 -24.98
CA ASP A 374 -2.31 5.89 -24.93
C ASP A 374 -0.98 6.61 -25.20
N VAL A 375 0.16 5.99 -24.85
CA VAL A 375 1.50 6.53 -25.10
C VAL A 375 1.93 6.29 -26.56
N LEU A 376 1.69 5.09 -27.11
CA LEU A 376 2.08 4.73 -28.47
C LEU A 376 1.26 5.45 -29.56
N ARG A 377 -0.01 5.78 -29.31
CA ARG A 377 -0.86 6.54 -30.26
C ARG A 377 -0.40 7.99 -30.51
N ARG A 378 0.55 8.52 -29.74
CA ARG A 378 1.05 9.90 -29.90
C ARG A 378 2.50 9.97 -30.41
N HIS A 379 3.10 8.83 -30.71
CA HIS A 379 4.45 8.73 -31.29
C HIS A 379 4.47 8.12 -32.70
N VAL A 380 3.30 7.82 -33.24
CA VAL A 380 3.00 7.61 -34.67
C VAL A 380 2.06 8.74 -35.08
#